data_AF-A0A2V8QND7-F1
#
_entry.id   AF-A0A2V8QND7-F1
#
_cell.length_a   1.000
_cell.length_b   1.000
_cell.length_c   1.000
_cell.angle_alpha   90.00
_cell.angle_beta   90.00
_cell.angle_gamma   90.00
#
_symmetry.space_group_name_H-M   'P 1'
#
loop_
_entity.id
_entity.type
_entity.pdbx_description
1 polymer ?
#
loop_
_entity_poly.entity_id
_entity_poly.type
_entity_poly.pdbx_seq_one_letter_code
_entity_poly.pdbx_strand_id
1 'polypeptide(L)'
;MPPDRSSYNAGATGTRALYDFLHESGREVVRWREPTSSLLSSTGPKPATVVVIGDTRIPFSKVESKEILLWVESGGRLVIIDRSPDPRLLPKSGDWTIKALLTNFPWSDLDPTDFEQMTREVKPLSPSQPTLMVRNVESVMPSRFASGITFTRLPSVKQSDNSNTPEEPPGGGSNDEEDSQSETEPTTDGSTTSD
;
A
#
# COMPACT_ATOMS: atom_id res chain seq x y z
N MET A 1 -8.17 -10.05 24.12
CA MET A 1 -7.76 -11.03 23.09
C MET A 1 -8.06 -10.41 21.74
N PRO A 2 -7.14 -10.43 20.77
CA PRO A 2 -7.43 -9.92 19.42
C PRO A 2 -8.53 -10.76 18.76
N PRO A 3 -9.37 -10.16 17.89
CA PRO A 3 -10.47 -10.87 17.23
C PRO A 3 -9.95 -11.94 16.26
N ASP A 4 -10.56 -13.12 16.26
CA ASP A 4 -10.23 -14.19 15.30
C ASP A 4 -10.96 -13.98 13.97
N ARG A 5 -10.25 -13.42 12.98
CA ARG A 5 -10.79 -13.14 11.63
C ARG A 5 -10.66 -14.32 10.66
N SER A 6 -10.30 -15.50 11.16
CA SER A 6 -10.09 -16.68 10.31
C SER A 6 -11.40 -17.16 9.67
N SER A 7 -11.25 -17.85 8.54
CA SER A 7 -12.37 -18.52 7.86
C SER A 7 -12.81 -19.81 8.58
N TYR A 8 -12.27 -20.10 9.77
CA TYR A 8 -12.79 -21.14 10.67
C TYR A 8 -13.74 -20.58 11.71
N ASN A 9 -13.70 -19.27 11.97
CA ASN A 9 -14.56 -18.63 12.96
C ASN A 9 -15.92 -18.26 12.33
N ALA A 10 -16.99 -18.80 12.89
CA ALA A 10 -18.38 -18.49 12.53
C ALA A 10 -19.00 -17.41 13.44
N GLY A 11 -18.28 -16.95 14.46
CA GLY A 11 -18.71 -15.86 15.34
C GLY A 11 -18.63 -14.49 14.66
N ALA A 12 -19.06 -13.46 15.39
CA ALA A 12 -19.23 -12.08 14.89
C ALA A 12 -17.97 -11.44 14.27
N THR A 13 -16.78 -11.94 14.58
CA THR A 13 -15.50 -11.42 14.07
C THR A 13 -14.85 -12.30 13.02
N GLY A 14 -15.45 -13.46 12.73
CA GLY A 14 -14.93 -14.46 11.82
C GLY A 14 -15.37 -14.26 10.37
N THR A 15 -14.74 -14.99 9.46
CA THR A 15 -14.98 -14.87 8.01
C THR A 15 -15.56 -16.14 7.39
N ARG A 16 -16.10 -17.05 8.22
CA ARG A 16 -16.68 -18.31 7.75
C ARG A 16 -17.85 -18.11 6.80
N ALA A 17 -18.78 -17.21 7.13
CA ALA A 17 -19.94 -16.93 6.27
C ALA A 17 -19.53 -16.40 4.88
N LEU A 18 -18.49 -15.55 4.81
CA LEU A 18 -17.93 -15.09 3.54
C LEU A 18 -17.30 -16.24 2.74
N TYR A 19 -16.55 -17.10 3.42
CA TYR A 19 -15.94 -18.29 2.79
C TYR A 19 -17.01 -19.21 2.20
N ASP A 20 -18.04 -19.54 2.98
CA ASP A 20 -19.13 -20.43 2.56
C ASP A 20 -19.92 -19.82 1.41
N PHE A 21 -20.28 -18.53 1.49
CA PHE A 21 -20.94 -17.81 0.40
C PHE A 21 -20.15 -17.87 -0.91
N LEU A 22 -18.84 -17.59 -0.87
CA LEU A 22 -18.01 -17.64 -2.06
C LEU A 22 -17.93 -19.07 -2.63
N HIS A 23 -17.79 -20.07 -1.76
CA HIS A 23 -17.77 -21.47 -2.17
C HIS A 23 -19.10 -21.90 -2.82
N GLU A 24 -20.24 -21.59 -2.18
CA GLU A 24 -21.59 -21.87 -2.68
C GLU A 24 -21.91 -21.14 -3.99
N SER A 25 -21.31 -19.96 -4.20
CA SER A 25 -21.42 -19.22 -5.48
C SER A 25 -20.61 -19.85 -6.63
N GLY A 26 -20.00 -21.02 -6.41
CA GLY A 26 -19.23 -21.75 -7.41
C GLY A 26 -17.80 -21.25 -7.60
N ARG A 27 -17.28 -20.44 -6.66
CA ARG A 27 -15.86 -20.04 -6.68
C ARG A 27 -15.01 -21.12 -6.03
N GLU A 28 -13.86 -21.41 -6.65
CA GLU A 28 -12.84 -22.24 -6.04
C GLU A 28 -12.08 -21.42 -4.98
N VAL A 29 -12.54 -21.53 -3.73
CA VAL A 29 -11.95 -20.82 -2.59
C VAL A 29 -11.14 -21.80 -1.77
N VAL A 30 -9.87 -21.46 -1.52
CA VAL A 30 -8.98 -22.25 -0.68
C VAL A 30 -8.35 -21.37 0.39
N ARG A 31 -8.00 -21.98 1.51
CA ARG A 31 -7.15 -21.35 2.52
C ARG A 31 -5.71 -21.49 2.04
N TRP A 32 -5.08 -20.37 1.73
CA TRP A 32 -3.70 -20.35 1.25
C TRP A 32 -2.75 -20.94 2.30
N ARG A 33 -1.92 -21.90 1.90
CA ARG A 33 -0.94 -22.58 2.77
C ARG A 33 0.47 -22.62 2.19
N GLU A 34 0.63 -22.16 0.96
CA GLU A 34 1.90 -22.14 0.24
C GLU A 34 2.69 -20.86 0.57
N PRO A 35 4.01 -20.85 0.40
CA PRO A 35 4.81 -19.63 0.53
C PRO A 35 4.41 -18.61 -0.54
N THR A 36 4.59 -17.30 -0.27
CA THR A 36 4.29 -16.23 -1.24
C THR A 36 5.11 -16.35 -2.53
N SER A 37 6.29 -16.95 -2.48
CA SER A 37 7.13 -17.24 -3.66
C SER A 37 6.45 -18.15 -4.68
N SER A 38 5.51 -19.01 -4.25
CA SER A 38 4.72 -19.85 -5.14
C SER A 38 3.73 -19.06 -6.02
N LEU A 39 3.36 -17.83 -5.62
CA LEU A 39 2.55 -16.94 -6.46
C LEU A 39 3.30 -16.53 -7.74
N LEU A 40 4.64 -16.48 -7.65
CA LEU A 40 5.53 -16.12 -8.76
C LEU A 40 5.96 -17.32 -9.61
N SER A 41 5.87 -18.54 -9.06
CA SER A 41 6.24 -19.80 -9.74
C SER A 41 5.55 -19.94 -11.09
N SER A 42 6.19 -20.44 -12.15
CA SER A 42 5.49 -20.74 -13.42
C SER A 42 4.62 -22.00 -13.35
N THR A 43 4.77 -22.80 -12.30
CA THR A 43 4.12 -24.10 -12.12
C THR A 43 3.29 -24.14 -10.84
N GLY A 44 2.14 -24.81 -10.89
CA GLY A 44 1.25 -25.02 -9.74
C GLY A 44 -0.02 -24.16 -9.77
N PRO A 45 -0.93 -24.38 -8.81
CA PRO A 45 -2.18 -23.64 -8.72
C PRO A 45 -1.91 -22.17 -8.36
N LYS A 46 -2.19 -21.26 -9.30
CA LYS A 46 -2.13 -19.83 -9.05
C LYS A 46 -3.53 -19.31 -8.72
N PRO A 47 -3.74 -18.75 -7.53
CA PRO A 47 -4.98 -18.06 -7.27
C PRO A 47 -5.07 -16.87 -8.21
N ALA A 48 -6.26 -16.60 -8.76
CA ALA A 48 -6.51 -15.35 -9.47
C ALA A 48 -6.65 -14.16 -8.50
N THR A 49 -6.97 -14.43 -7.24
CA THR A 49 -7.22 -13.41 -6.21
C THR A 49 -6.72 -13.91 -4.86
N VAL A 50 -5.95 -13.07 -4.17
CA VAL A 50 -5.51 -13.27 -2.79
C VAL A 50 -6.26 -12.28 -1.92
N VAL A 51 -6.89 -12.77 -0.86
CA VAL A 51 -7.65 -11.97 0.10
C VAL A 51 -6.97 -12.01 1.45
N VAL A 52 -6.60 -10.84 1.98
CA VAL A 52 -6.03 -10.67 3.33
C VAL A 52 -7.05 -9.94 4.19
N ILE A 53 -7.43 -10.52 5.34
CA ILE A 53 -8.49 -9.98 6.21
C ILE A 53 -7.91 -9.68 7.59
N GLY A 54 -7.81 -8.39 7.90
CA GLY A 54 -7.24 -7.87 9.14
C GLY A 54 -5.78 -8.26 9.37
N ASP A 55 -5.34 -8.03 10.60
CA ASP A 55 -4.01 -8.43 11.07
C ASP A 55 -3.79 -9.94 10.96
N THR A 56 -2.74 -10.33 10.25
CA THR A 56 -2.31 -11.73 10.18
C THR A 56 -1.62 -12.13 11.48
N ARG A 57 -1.78 -13.40 11.89
CA ARG A 57 -1.09 -13.95 13.08
C ARG A 57 0.43 -13.84 12.97
N ILE A 58 0.93 -13.97 11.74
CA ILE A 58 2.32 -13.79 11.37
C ILE A 58 2.36 -12.63 10.38
N PRO A 59 2.96 -11.49 10.74
CA PRO A 59 3.09 -10.36 9.83
C PRO A 59 3.92 -10.74 8.61
N PHE A 60 3.56 -10.21 7.44
CA PHE A 60 4.37 -10.40 6.24
C PHE A 60 5.77 -9.82 6.45
N SER A 61 6.78 -10.52 5.95
CA SER A 61 8.13 -9.99 5.82
C SER A 61 8.21 -9.02 4.63
N LYS A 62 9.32 -8.27 4.54
CA LYS A 62 9.58 -7.40 3.40
C LYS A 62 9.67 -8.18 2.08
N VAL A 63 10.20 -9.41 2.14
CA VAL A 63 10.35 -10.28 0.97
C VAL A 63 8.98 -10.75 0.51
N GLU A 64 8.17 -11.31 1.40
CA GLU A 64 6.82 -11.80 1.08
C GLU A 64 5.92 -10.69 0.54
N SER A 65 5.99 -9.49 1.14
CA SER A 65 5.23 -8.33 0.66
C SER A 65 5.62 -7.95 -0.78
N LYS A 66 6.92 -7.98 -1.09
CA LYS A 66 7.44 -7.72 -2.44
C LYS A 66 6.97 -8.78 -3.44
N GLU A 67 6.99 -10.05 -3.05
CA GLU A 67 6.52 -11.15 -3.91
C GLU A 67 5.03 -11.04 -4.24
N ILE A 68 4.19 -10.71 -3.25
CA ILE A 68 2.76 -10.45 -3.46
C ILE A 68 2.57 -9.29 -4.44
N LEU A 69 3.28 -8.17 -4.24
CA LEU A 69 3.14 -7.01 -5.11
C LEU A 69 3.62 -7.29 -6.55
N LEU A 70 4.72 -8.02 -6.73
CA LEU A 70 5.18 -8.46 -8.06
C LEU A 70 4.14 -9.38 -8.73
N TRP A 71 3.49 -10.25 -7.96
CA TRP A 71 2.40 -11.08 -8.47
C TRP A 71 1.19 -10.23 -8.90
N VAL A 72 0.84 -9.18 -8.13
CA VAL A 72 -0.20 -8.21 -8.51
C VAL A 72 0.18 -7.48 -9.81
N GLU A 73 1.42 -7.03 -9.93
CA GLU A 73 1.94 -6.40 -11.16
C GLU A 73 1.86 -7.34 -12.37
N SER A 74 2.00 -8.66 -12.17
CA SER A 74 1.83 -9.67 -13.20
C SER A 74 0.37 -9.99 -13.58
N GLY A 75 -0.61 -9.29 -12.99
CA GLY A 75 -2.04 -9.45 -13.27
C GLY A 75 -2.86 -10.14 -12.16
N GLY A 76 -2.22 -10.48 -11.04
CA GLY A 76 -2.89 -10.96 -9.84
C GLY A 76 -3.77 -9.90 -9.18
N ARG A 77 -4.74 -10.32 -8.37
CA ARG A 77 -5.64 -9.41 -7.64
C ARG A 77 -5.46 -9.54 -6.14
N LEU A 78 -4.95 -8.50 -5.49
CA LEU A 78 -4.87 -8.43 -4.03
C LEU A 78 -6.06 -7.66 -3.47
N VAL A 79 -6.83 -8.29 -2.58
CA VAL A 79 -7.93 -7.67 -1.84
C VAL A 79 -7.54 -7.61 -0.37
N ILE A 80 -7.44 -6.42 0.19
CA ILE A 80 -7.13 -6.21 1.61
C ILE A 80 -8.38 -5.68 2.30
N ILE A 81 -8.88 -6.44 3.28
CA ILE A 81 -10.03 -6.07 4.11
C ILE A 81 -9.49 -5.80 5.51
N ASP A 82 -9.02 -4.57 5.73
CA ASP A 82 -8.47 -4.17 7.02
C ASP A 82 -8.78 -2.70 7.31
N ARG A 83 -8.92 -2.37 8.59
CA ARG A 83 -9.02 -1.01 9.10
C ARG A 83 -7.65 -0.33 9.19
N SER A 84 -6.58 -1.10 9.37
CA SER A 84 -5.20 -0.61 9.44
C SER A 84 -4.27 -1.52 8.63
N PRO A 85 -4.42 -1.56 7.30
CA PRO A 85 -3.68 -2.50 6.46
C PRO A 85 -2.16 -2.32 6.58
N ASP A 86 -1.42 -3.42 6.46
CA ASP A 86 0.04 -3.40 6.43
C ASP A 86 0.54 -2.49 5.30
N PRO A 87 1.26 -1.39 5.61
CA PRO A 87 1.74 -0.45 4.59
C PRO A 87 2.64 -1.10 3.54
N ARG A 88 3.24 -2.26 3.83
CA ARG A 88 4.11 -2.99 2.89
C ARG A 88 3.33 -3.71 1.79
N LEU A 89 2.06 -4.01 2.02
CA LEU A 89 1.15 -4.58 1.03
C LEU A 89 0.42 -3.53 0.20
N LEU A 90 0.58 -2.25 0.55
CA LEU A 90 0.01 -1.15 -0.22
C LEU A 90 1.00 -0.74 -1.30
N PRO A 91 0.58 -0.67 -2.59
CA PRO A 91 1.44 -0.18 -3.64
C PRO A 91 1.86 1.25 -3.35
N LYS A 92 3.12 1.59 -3.63
CA LYS A 92 3.62 2.97 -3.55
C LYS A 92 2.81 3.81 -4.55
N SER A 93 1.89 4.60 -4.02
CA SER A 93 0.90 5.32 -4.81
C SER A 93 1.45 6.62 -5.38
N GLY A 94 2.61 6.60 -6.06
CA GLY A 94 3.21 7.78 -6.70
C GLY A 94 3.15 9.06 -5.83
N ASP A 95 2.61 10.14 -6.40
CA ASP A 95 2.37 11.41 -5.70
C ASP A 95 1.11 11.40 -4.82
N TRP A 96 0.51 10.27 -4.44
CA TRP A 96 -0.77 10.23 -3.73
C TRP A 96 -0.67 9.40 -2.46
N THR A 97 -1.32 9.87 -1.41
CA THR A 97 -1.48 9.16 -0.14
C THR A 97 -2.96 8.94 0.10
N ILE A 98 -3.31 7.70 0.44
CA ILE A 98 -4.66 7.32 0.85
C ILE A 98 -4.66 7.23 2.38
N LYS A 99 -5.55 7.96 3.03
CA LYS A 99 -5.77 7.88 4.48
C LYS A 99 -7.20 7.43 4.75
N ALA A 100 -7.36 6.38 5.54
CA ALA A 100 -8.65 6.02 6.12
C ALA A 100 -8.79 6.71 7.48
N LEU A 101 -9.84 7.52 7.64
CA LEU A 101 -10.21 8.13 8.91
C LEU A 101 -11.36 7.32 9.51
N LEU A 102 -11.06 6.59 10.59
CA LEU A 102 -12.06 5.95 11.44
C LEU A 102 -12.49 6.97 12.49
N THR A 103 -13.72 7.46 12.40
CA THR A 103 -14.23 8.52 13.28
C THR A 103 -14.76 8.01 14.61
N ASN A 104 -15.40 6.83 14.63
CA ASN A 104 -15.93 6.20 15.85
C ASN A 104 -15.96 4.67 15.74
N PHE A 105 -15.76 4.00 16.88
CA PHE A 105 -15.79 2.54 16.99
C PHE A 105 -16.94 2.12 17.92
N PRO A 106 -17.85 1.22 17.51
CA PRO A 106 -18.90 0.75 18.39
C PRO A 106 -18.35 -0.17 19.48
N TRP A 107 -18.94 -0.08 20.67
CA TRP A 107 -18.84 -1.15 21.65
C TRP A 107 -19.66 -2.37 21.20
N SER A 108 -19.35 -3.52 21.78
CA SER A 108 -19.84 -4.85 21.37
C SER A 108 -21.32 -5.11 21.66
N ASP A 109 -22.02 -4.14 22.25
CA ASP A 109 -23.42 -4.20 22.68
C ASP A 109 -24.41 -3.61 21.65
N LEU A 110 -23.90 -3.07 20.54
CA LEU A 110 -24.72 -2.37 19.56
C LEU A 110 -25.39 -3.33 18.56
N ASP A 111 -26.69 -3.15 18.35
CA ASP A 111 -27.48 -3.92 17.39
C ASP A 111 -27.33 -3.32 15.98
N PRO A 112 -26.70 -4.03 15.02
CA PRO A 112 -26.52 -3.52 13.66
C PRO A 112 -27.84 -3.43 12.86
N THR A 113 -28.94 -3.98 13.38
CA THR A 113 -30.27 -3.91 12.75
C THR A 113 -31.10 -2.71 13.23
N ASP A 114 -30.67 -2.02 14.28
CA ASP A 114 -31.33 -0.81 14.80
C ASP A 114 -30.81 0.45 14.07
N PHE A 115 -31.62 0.98 13.16
CA PHE A 115 -31.26 2.16 12.37
C PHE A 115 -30.95 3.41 13.22
N GLU A 116 -31.67 3.61 14.33
CA GLU A 116 -31.43 4.76 15.19
C GLU A 116 -30.08 4.64 15.89
N GLN A 117 -29.76 3.45 16.41
CA GLN A 117 -28.43 3.21 17.01
C GLN A 117 -27.30 3.39 15.99
N MET A 118 -27.55 2.99 14.75
CA MET A 118 -26.61 3.07 13.64
C MET A 118 -26.36 4.49 13.12
N THR A 119 -27.26 5.45 13.35
CA THR A 119 -27.20 6.81 12.76
C THR A 119 -27.24 7.95 13.78
N ARG A 120 -27.42 7.64 15.08
CA ARG A 120 -27.41 8.64 16.17
C ARG A 120 -26.17 9.54 16.11
N GLU A 121 -26.39 10.86 16.21
CA GLU A 121 -25.33 11.90 16.21
C GLU A 121 -24.51 12.01 14.91
N VAL A 122 -24.91 11.34 13.82
CA VAL A 122 -24.22 11.47 12.53
C VAL A 122 -24.76 12.66 11.74
N LYS A 123 -23.87 13.49 11.20
CA LYS A 123 -24.24 14.57 10.29
C LYS A 123 -24.50 14.03 8.88
N PRO A 124 -25.61 14.41 8.22
CA PRO A 124 -25.82 14.10 6.81
C PRO A 124 -24.67 14.62 5.95
N LEU A 125 -24.26 13.83 4.95
CA LEU A 125 -23.22 14.19 3.98
C LEU A 125 -23.83 14.32 2.59
N SER A 126 -23.43 15.35 1.85
CA SER A 126 -23.76 15.45 0.43
C SER A 126 -22.74 14.68 -0.42
N PRO A 127 -23.17 13.95 -1.46
CA PRO A 127 -22.25 13.27 -2.36
C PRO A 127 -21.27 14.25 -3.02
N SER A 128 -19.97 13.97 -2.91
CA SER A 128 -18.92 14.82 -3.50
C SER A 128 -18.66 14.53 -4.98
N GLN A 129 -19.04 13.34 -5.46
CA GLN A 129 -18.88 12.93 -6.85
C GLN A 129 -20.21 12.44 -7.43
N PRO A 130 -20.64 12.98 -8.59
CA PRO A 130 -21.84 12.50 -9.26
C PRO A 130 -21.56 11.12 -9.87
N THR A 131 -22.19 10.09 -9.30
CA THR A 131 -22.21 8.73 -9.85
C THR A 131 -23.65 8.31 -10.12
N LEU A 132 -23.84 7.25 -10.90
CA LEU A 132 -25.18 6.67 -11.11
C LEU A 132 -25.87 6.30 -9.79
N MET A 133 -25.11 5.92 -8.77
CA MET A 133 -25.63 5.54 -7.45
C MET A 133 -26.09 6.73 -6.60
N VAL A 134 -25.67 7.95 -6.90
CA VAL A 134 -26.03 9.17 -6.15
C VAL A 134 -26.84 10.16 -6.97
N ARG A 135 -27.36 9.73 -8.12
CA ARG A 135 -28.23 10.57 -8.95
C ARG A 135 -29.52 10.88 -8.18
N ASN A 136 -29.87 12.16 -8.09
CA ASN A 136 -31.01 12.66 -7.33
C ASN A 136 -30.94 12.35 -5.82
N VAL A 137 -29.74 12.13 -5.26
CA VAL A 137 -29.52 12.02 -3.81
C VAL A 137 -28.96 13.34 -3.29
N GLU A 138 -29.76 14.07 -2.52
CA GLU A 138 -29.34 15.35 -1.91
C GLU A 138 -28.35 15.13 -0.76
N SER A 139 -28.64 14.15 0.09
CA SER A 139 -27.78 13.77 1.22
C SER A 139 -27.88 12.29 1.53
N VAL A 140 -26.83 11.78 2.14
CA VAL A 140 -26.72 10.42 2.69
C VAL A 140 -26.46 10.56 4.18
N MET A 141 -27.17 9.78 4.99
CA MET A 141 -26.88 9.65 6.41
C MET A 141 -25.98 8.43 6.60
N PRO A 142 -24.65 8.62 6.77
CA PRO A 142 -23.77 7.49 6.95
C PRO A 142 -24.07 6.81 8.30
N SER A 143 -23.75 5.52 8.39
CA SER A 143 -23.66 4.87 9.69
C SER A 143 -22.57 5.54 10.53
N ARG A 144 -22.72 5.55 11.86
CA ARG A 144 -21.69 5.92 12.84
C ARG A 144 -20.38 5.15 12.65
N PHE A 145 -20.41 4.03 11.93
CA PHE A 145 -19.25 3.18 11.64
C PHE A 145 -18.66 3.40 10.26
N ALA A 146 -19.25 4.27 9.46
CA ALA A 146 -18.70 4.62 8.16
C ALA A 146 -17.35 5.31 8.36
N SER A 147 -16.30 4.74 7.76
CA SER A 147 -14.99 5.36 7.69
C SER A 147 -14.90 6.27 6.47
N GLY A 148 -14.27 7.44 6.63
CA GLY A 148 -13.92 8.31 5.52
C GLY A 148 -12.61 7.86 4.87
N ILE A 149 -12.55 7.89 3.53
CA ILE A 149 -11.27 7.70 2.81
C ILE A 149 -10.92 9.04 2.15
N THR A 150 -9.73 9.54 2.44
CA THR A 150 -9.21 10.78 1.85
C THR A 150 -8.02 10.47 0.97
N PHE A 151 -8.07 11.00 -0.25
CA PHE A 151 -6.97 10.95 -1.22
C PHE A 151 -6.28 12.31 -1.22
N THR A 152 -5.00 12.34 -0.86
CA THR A 152 -4.20 13.58 -0.90
C THR A 152 -3.03 13.41 -1.85
N ARG A 153 -2.91 14.33 -2.82
CA ARG A 153 -1.71 14.40 -3.66
C ARG A 153 -0.58 15.08 -2.89
N LEU A 154 0.56 14.41 -2.76
CA LEU A 154 1.82 14.95 -2.28
C LEU A 154 2.32 16.03 -3.24
N PRO A 155 2.82 17.17 -2.74
CA PRO A 155 3.39 18.19 -3.59
C PRO A 155 4.65 17.66 -4.27
N SER A 156 4.77 17.87 -5.58
CA SER A 156 5.98 17.54 -6.34
C SER A 156 7.16 18.34 -5.77
N VAL A 157 8.21 17.64 -5.32
CA VAL A 157 9.46 18.28 -4.92
C VAL A 157 10.06 18.90 -6.17
N LYS A 158 10.03 20.23 -6.28
CA LYS A 158 10.81 20.95 -7.29
C LYS A 158 12.28 20.65 -6.99
N GLN A 159 12.94 19.88 -7.85
CA GLN A 159 14.40 19.88 -7.90
C GLN A 159 14.82 21.33 -8.15
N SER A 160 15.49 21.93 -7.16
CA SER A 160 16.21 23.17 -7.38
C SER A 160 17.41 22.85 -8.26
N ASP A 161 17.29 23.14 -9.55
CA ASP A 161 18.43 23.25 -10.45
C ASP A 161 19.31 24.41 -9.96
N ASN A 162 20.29 24.10 -9.09
CA ASN A 162 21.41 24.98 -8.83
C ASN A 162 22.50 24.71 -9.87
N SER A 163 22.26 25.12 -11.11
CA SER A 163 23.34 25.37 -12.07
C SER A 163 23.79 26.83 -11.91
N ASN A 164 24.65 27.09 -10.92
CA ASN A 164 25.48 28.29 -10.93
C ASN A 164 26.80 27.92 -11.59
N THR A 165 26.85 28.03 -12.92
CA THR A 165 28.10 28.19 -13.67
C THR A 165 28.33 29.70 -13.80
N PRO A 166 29.36 30.30 -13.18
CA PRO A 166 29.70 31.69 -13.46
C PRO A 166 30.32 31.77 -14.86
N GLU A 167 29.67 32.51 -15.76
CA GLU A 167 30.30 33.02 -16.99
C GLU A 167 31.44 33.98 -16.62
N GLU A 168 32.64 33.70 -17.09
CA GLU A 168 33.79 34.60 -17.03
C GLU A 168 33.91 35.37 -18.37
N PRO A 169 34.12 36.70 -18.36
CA PRO A 169 34.22 37.51 -19.57
C PRO A 169 35.63 37.44 -20.20
N PRO A 170 35.79 37.75 -21.51
CA PRO A 170 37.05 37.58 -22.22
C PRO A 170 37.99 38.80 -22.12
N GLY A 171 39.30 38.52 -21.99
CA GLY A 171 40.42 39.45 -22.20
C GLY A 171 41.05 39.96 -20.89
N GLY A 172 42.36 39.98 -20.67
CA GLY A 172 43.56 39.69 -21.46
C GLY A 172 44.72 40.42 -20.79
N GLY A 173 45.90 39.79 -20.60
CA GLY A 173 47.13 40.49 -20.21
C GLY A 173 48.05 39.77 -19.22
N SER A 174 49.02 39.03 -19.77
CA SER A 174 50.47 38.93 -19.45
C SER A 174 51.01 38.77 -18.01
N ASN A 175 51.93 37.78 -17.91
CA ASN A 175 53.16 37.65 -17.10
C ASN A 175 53.13 36.32 -16.31
N ASP A 176 53.84 35.27 -16.71
CA ASP A 176 55.30 35.03 -16.75
C ASP A 176 55.65 34.04 -15.62
N GLU A 177 56.34 32.96 -16.01
CA GLU A 177 57.28 32.14 -15.20
C GLU A 177 56.65 31.35 -14.01
N GLU A 178 56.86 30.06 -13.75
CA GLU A 178 57.97 29.10 -13.90
C GLU A 178 57.32 27.69 -13.83
N ASP A 179 57.66 26.77 -14.72
CA ASP A 179 58.57 25.64 -14.46
C ASP A 179 58.11 24.67 -13.35
N SER A 180 57.59 23.50 -13.73
CA SER A 180 58.20 22.22 -13.33
C SER A 180 57.40 21.02 -13.83
N GLN A 181 58.14 20.16 -14.49
CA GLN A 181 57.81 18.85 -15.04
C GLN A 181 57.30 17.88 -13.95
N SER A 182 56.40 16.97 -14.31
CA SER A 182 56.79 15.56 -14.54
C SER A 182 55.57 14.66 -14.77
N GLU A 183 55.64 13.94 -15.88
CA GLU A 183 55.01 12.62 -16.12
C GLU A 183 55.29 11.72 -14.90
N THR A 184 54.46 10.74 -14.51
CA THR A 184 54.19 9.52 -15.25
C THR A 184 53.13 8.70 -14.49
N GLU A 185 52.14 8.13 -15.18
CA GLU A 185 51.48 6.88 -14.78
C GLU A 185 52.45 5.68 -14.98
N PRO A 186 52.06 4.38 -14.93
CA PRO A 186 51.14 3.61 -14.09
C PRO A 186 51.88 2.39 -13.46
N THR A 187 51.12 1.41 -12.95
CA THR A 187 51.34 -0.06 -12.99
C THR A 187 51.58 -0.86 -11.68
N THR A 188 50.62 -1.78 -11.50
CA THR A 188 50.68 -3.21 -11.10
C THR A 188 50.99 -3.71 -9.67
N ASP A 189 50.02 -4.54 -9.23
CA ASP A 189 50.10 -5.88 -8.63
C ASP A 189 50.91 -6.15 -7.35
N GLY A 190 50.23 -6.80 -6.40
CA GLY A 190 50.83 -7.38 -5.21
C GLY A 190 49.84 -8.15 -4.33
N SER A 191 49.68 -9.43 -4.64
CA SER A 191 48.93 -10.49 -3.95
C SER A 191 49.22 -10.68 -2.44
N THR A 192 48.22 -11.21 -1.69
CA THR A 192 48.29 -12.05 -0.44
C THR A 192 48.93 -11.43 0.83
N THR A 193 48.50 -11.63 2.08
CA THR A 193 48.13 -12.85 2.83
C THR A 193 47.64 -12.42 4.24
N SER A 194 46.79 -13.26 4.87
CA SER A 194 46.67 -13.57 6.32
C SER A 194 46.69 -12.45 7.38
N ASP A 195 45.59 -12.24 8.12
CA ASP A 195 45.22 -12.93 9.37
C ASP A 195 43.73 -12.63 9.71
#